data_AF-A0A9P8Y6D5-F1
#
_entry.id   AF-A0A9P8Y6D5-F1
#
_cell.length_a   1.000
_cell.length_b   1.000
_cell.length_c   1.000
_cell.angle_alpha   90.00
_cell.angle_beta   90.00
_cell.angle_gamma   90.00
#
_symmetry.space_group_name_H-M   'P 1'
#
loop_
_entity.id
_entity.type
_entity.pdbx_description
1 polymer ?
#
loop_
_entity_poly.entity_id
_entity_poly.type
_entity_poly.pdbx_seq_one_letter_code
_entity_poly.pdbx_strand_id
1 'polypeptide(L)'
;MATRPSYHGHGIAAAMIRHVLDVVDQHGVRAVLLGLELATPLYRRLGFETVETFSFELAKREAGEDGVMHVMIREPRDGAGDGETS
;
A
#
# COMPACT_ATOMS: atom_id res chain seq x y z
N MET A 1 -0.35 6.99 -5.46
CA MET A 1 0.41 7.97 -4.65
C MET A 1 1.74 8.25 -5.31
N ALA A 2 2.26 9.46 -5.20
CA ALA A 2 3.56 9.83 -5.75
C ALA A 2 4.26 10.83 -4.83
N THR A 3 5.59 10.76 -4.80
CA THR A 3 6.44 11.78 -4.21
C THR A 3 7.42 12.25 -5.28
N ARG A 4 7.77 13.54 -5.27
CA ARG A 4 8.78 14.07 -6.19
C ARG A 4 10.12 13.34 -5.95
N PRO A 5 10.89 12.97 -7.00
CA PRO A 5 12.12 12.17 -6.85
C PRO A 5 13.11 12.71 -5.82
N SER A 6 13.28 14.03 -5.75
CA SER A 6 14.16 14.71 -4.77
C SER A 6 13.75 14.51 -3.30
N TYR A 7 12.56 13.95 -3.05
CA TYR A 7 12.01 13.70 -1.72
C TYR A 7 11.86 12.19 -1.44
N HIS A 8 12.37 11.32 -2.31
CA HIS A 8 12.42 9.88 -2.05
C HIS A 8 13.34 9.59 -0.86
N GLY A 9 13.11 8.47 -0.15
CA GLY A 9 13.90 8.10 1.03
C GLY A 9 13.58 8.87 2.31
N HIS A 10 12.69 9.87 2.28
CA HIS A 10 12.35 10.71 3.45
C HIS A 10 11.08 10.25 4.19
N GLY A 11 10.57 9.05 3.89
CA GLY A 11 9.39 8.50 4.57
C GLY A 11 8.04 9.17 4.23
N ILE A 12 8.01 10.16 3.33
CA ILE A 12 6.78 10.91 2.99
C ILE A 12 5.67 10.00 2.47
N ALA A 13 5.99 9.04 1.59
CA ALA A 13 5.02 8.06 1.13
C ALA A 13 4.42 7.25 2.28
N ALA A 14 5.25 6.81 3.24
CA ALA A 14 4.77 6.09 4.42
C ALA A 14 3.86 6.95 5.29
N ALA A 15 4.19 8.23 5.47
CA ALA A 15 3.37 9.17 6.24
C ALA A 15 1.98 9.37 5.61
N MET A 16 1.93 9.56 4.27
CA MET A 16 0.66 9.68 3.55
C MET A 16 -0.19 8.41 3.67
N ILE A 17 0.41 7.22 3.52
CA ILE A 17 -0.31 5.96 3.63
C ILE A 17 -0.82 5.74 5.05
N ARG A 18 -0.02 6.03 6.08
CA ARG A 18 -0.42 5.88 7.48
C ARG A 18 -1.67 6.71 7.79
N HIS A 19 -1.72 7.95 7.31
CA HIS A 19 -2.91 8.77 7.50
C HIS A 19 -4.18 8.12 6.90
N VAL A 20 -4.07 7.50 5.72
CA VAL A 20 -5.18 6.73 5.13
C VAL A 20 -5.50 5.49 5.96
N LEU A 21 -4.47 4.78 6.46
CA LEU A 21 -4.66 3.60 7.30
C LEU A 21 -5.32 3.91 8.64
N ASP A 22 -5.06 5.09 9.22
CA ASP A 22 -5.73 5.53 10.43
C ASP A 22 -7.25 5.63 10.20
N VAL A 23 -7.67 6.14 9.04
CA VAL A 23 -9.09 6.21 8.64
C VAL A 23 -9.67 4.81 8.39
N VAL A 24 -8.91 3.93 7.72
CA VAL A 24 -9.27 2.53 7.45
C VAL A 24 -9.51 1.77 8.76
N ASP A 25 -8.58 1.92 9.72
CA ASP A 25 -8.65 1.31 11.05
C ASP A 25 -9.86 1.87 11.84
N GLN A 26 -10.09 3.19 11.80
CA GLN A 26 -11.25 3.84 12.45
C GLN A 26 -12.61 3.34 11.95
N HIS A 27 -12.73 3.05 10.65
CA HIS A 27 -13.98 2.62 10.06
C HIS A 27 -14.14 1.10 9.98
N GLY A 28 -13.13 0.33 10.41
CA GLY A 28 -13.17 -1.13 10.32
C GLY A 28 -13.32 -1.63 8.88
N VAL A 29 -12.75 -0.90 7.92
CA VAL A 29 -12.84 -1.26 6.49
C VAL A 29 -11.51 -1.83 5.99
N ARG A 30 -11.56 -2.64 4.94
CA ARG A 30 -10.38 -3.18 4.29
C ARG A 30 -9.73 -2.16 3.36
N ALA A 31 -8.39 -2.08 3.37
CA ALA A 31 -7.62 -1.31 2.39
C ALA A 31 -7.13 -2.19 1.24
N VAL A 32 -7.25 -1.70 0.00
CA VAL A 32 -6.72 -2.34 -1.20
C VAL A 32 -5.86 -1.33 -1.97
N LEU A 33 -4.70 -1.76 -2.46
CA LEU A 33 -3.88 -0.95 -3.36
C LEU A 33 -3.24 -1.80 -4.46
N LEU A 34 -2.82 -1.10 -5.50
CA LEU A 34 -1.98 -1.66 -6.56
C LEU A 34 -0.56 -1.10 -6.42
N GLY A 35 0.43 -1.99 -6.37
CA GLY A 35 1.83 -1.65 -6.18
C GLY A 35 2.72 -2.20 -7.29
N LEU A 36 3.57 -1.35 -7.85
CA LEU A 36 4.72 -1.81 -8.63
C LEU A 36 5.75 -2.44 -7.70
N GLU A 37 6.56 -3.34 -8.24
CA GLU A 37 7.59 -4.09 -7.50
C GLU A 37 8.45 -3.21 -6.58
N LEU A 38 8.91 -2.05 -7.08
CA LEU A 38 9.72 -1.09 -6.31
C LEU A 38 9.03 -0.58 -5.02
N ALA A 39 7.70 -0.46 -5.04
CA ALA A 39 6.93 0.08 -3.92
C ALA A 39 6.47 -1.01 -2.93
N THR A 40 6.43 -2.27 -3.35
CA THR A 40 5.97 -3.42 -2.55
C THR A 40 6.63 -3.52 -1.16
N PRO A 41 7.96 -3.33 -1.01
CA PRO A 41 8.60 -3.39 0.32
C PRO A 41 8.05 -2.36 1.31
N LEU A 42 7.67 -1.16 0.85
CA LEU A 42 7.05 -0.15 1.70
C LEU A 42 5.67 -0.62 2.16
N TYR A 43 4.84 -1.12 1.25
CA TYR A 43 3.49 -1.57 1.57
C TYR A 43 3.49 -2.75 2.55
N ARG A 44 4.41 -3.71 2.38
CA ARG A 44 4.59 -4.83 3.33
C ARG A 44 4.90 -4.35 4.74
N ARG A 45 5.80 -3.37 4.89
CA ARG A 45 6.11 -2.76 6.21
C ARG A 45 4.93 -2.06 6.87
N LEU A 46 3.89 -1.70 6.09
CA LEU A 46 2.67 -1.08 6.59
C LEU A 46 1.55 -2.10 6.88
N GLY A 47 1.82 -3.39 6.69
CA GLY A 47 0.88 -4.48 6.97
C GLY A 47 0.02 -4.90 5.78
N PHE A 48 0.38 -4.49 4.56
CA PHE A 48 -0.25 -5.03 3.36
C PHE A 48 0.37 -6.37 2.96
N GLU A 49 -0.47 -7.27 2.50
CA GLU A 49 -0.11 -8.56 1.95
C GLU A 49 -0.47 -8.61 0.46
N THR A 50 0.38 -9.25 -0.34
CA THR A 50 0.09 -9.49 -1.76
C THR A 50 -0.94 -10.60 -1.87
N VAL A 51 -2.06 -10.34 -2.54
CA VAL A 51 -3.10 -11.33 -2.81
C VAL A 51 -3.14 -11.78 -4.27
N GLU A 52 -2.63 -10.95 -5.17
CA GLU A 52 -2.55 -11.27 -6.60
C GLU A 52 -1.38 -10.52 -7.26
N THR A 53 -0.84 -11.08 -8.34
CA THR A 53 0.23 -10.46 -9.14
C THR A 53 -0.06 -10.69 -10.61
N PHE A 54 0.09 -9.66 -11.44
CA PHE A 54 -0.06 -9.76 -12.88
C PHE A 54 1.02 -8.96 -13.60
N SER A 55 1.48 -9.51 -14.73
CA SER A 55 2.38 -8.84 -15.65
C SER A 55 1.56 -7.96 -16.60
N PHE A 56 2.12 -6.82 -17.01
CA PHE A 56 1.51 -5.95 -17.99
C PHE A 56 2.56 -5.36 -18.93
N GLU A 57 2.21 -5.25 -20.20
CA GLU A 57 3.08 -4.64 -21.20
C GLU A 57 3.09 -3.11 -21.02
N LEU A 58 4.27 -2.54 -20.80
CA LEU A 58 4.46 -1.09 -20.77
C LEU A 58 4.61 -0.59 -22.21
N ALA A 59 3.52 -0.09 -22.80
CA ALA A 59 3.44 0.34 -24.20
C ALA A 59 4.47 1.40 -24.67
N LYS A 60 5.33 1.94 -23.81
CA LYS A 60 6.23 3.07 -24.12
C LYS A 60 7.56 3.10 -23.37
N ARG A 61 8.34 2.02 -23.36
CA ARG A 61 9.79 2.16 -23.18
C ARG A 61 10.51 1.27 -24.18
N GLU A 62 11.48 1.83 -24.89
CA GLU A 62 12.47 1.12 -25.72
C GLU A 62 13.38 0.17 -24.90
N ALA A 63 12.94 -0.26 -23.71
CA ALA A 63 13.67 -1.09 -22.77
C ALA A 63 12.74 -2.23 -22.29
N GLY A 64 12.39 -3.11 -23.24
CA GLY A 64 12.21 -4.57 -23.16
C GLY A 64 11.78 -5.33 -21.90
N GLU A 65 11.19 -4.73 -20.87
CA GLU A 65 10.75 -5.50 -19.69
C GLU A 65 9.27 -5.26 -19.36
N ASP A 66 8.54 -6.37 -19.18
CA ASP A 66 7.17 -6.38 -18.68
C ASP A 66 7.12 -5.77 -17.28
N GLY A 67 6.13 -4.91 -17.04
CA GLY A 67 5.88 -4.39 -15.69
C GLY A 67 5.18 -5.44 -14.83
N VAL A 68 5.57 -5.56 -13.56
CA VAL A 68 4.86 -6.39 -12.58
C VAL A 68 4.04 -5.51 -11.65
N MET A 69 2.75 -5.81 -11.54
CA MET A 69 1.81 -5.17 -10.61
C MET A 69 1.34 -6.18 -9.56
N HIS A 70 1.33 -5.76 -8.31
CA HIS A 70 0.79 -6.53 -7.20
C HIS A 70 -0.51 -5.89 -6.70
N VAL A 71 -1.56 -6.71 -6.56
CA VAL A 71 -2.74 -6.36 -5.77
C VAL A 71 -2.42 -6.67 -4.32
N MET A 72 -2.55 -5.68 -3.45
CA MET A 72 -2.22 -5.83 -2.03
C MET A 72 -3.37 -5.40 -1.14
N ILE A 73 -3.63 -6.17 -0.10
CA ILE A 73 -4.72 -5.98 0.85
C ILE A 73 -4.15 -5.82 2.26
N ARG A 74 -4.76 -4.96 3.06
CA ARG A 74 -4.55 -4.88 4.51
C ARG A 74 -5.91 -4.82 5.19
N GLU A 75 -6.14 -5.72 6.15
CA GLU A 75 -7.29 -5.63 7.05
C GLU A 75 -7.12 -4.45 8.03
N PRO A 76 -8.22 -3.83 8.47
CA PRO A 76 -8.14 -2.82 9.52
C PRO A 76 -7.57 -3.48 10.79
N ARG A 77 -6.80 -2.73 11.58
CA ARG A 77 -6.49 -3.16 12.93
C ARG A 77 -7.77 -3.09 13.74
N ASP A 78 -8.01 -4.11 14.56
CA ASP A 78 -9.09 -4.06 15.56
C ASP A 78 -8.95 -2.75 16.34
N GLY A 79 -9.92 -1.84 16.16
CA GLY A 79 -10.07 -0.71 17.06
C GLY A 79 -10.13 -1.29 18.46
N ALA A 80 -9.35 -0.74 19.41
CA ALA A 80 -9.39 -1.15 20.81
C ALA A 80 -10.85 -1.42 21.20
N GLY A 81 -11.20 -2.70 21.34
CA GLY A 81 -12.57 -3.12 21.54
C GLY A 81 -13.13 -2.32 22.69
N ASP A 82 -14.31 -1.74 22.48
CA ASP A 82 -15.04 -0.99 23.47
C ASP A 82 -15.00 -1.76 24.80
N GLY A 83 -14.16 -1.26 25.70
CA GLY A 83 -14.12 -1.67 27.09
C GLY A 83 -15.35 -1.10 27.77
N GLU A 84 -16.50 -1.73 27.54
CA GLU A 84 -17.70 -1.51 28.34
C GLU A 84 -18.21 -2.89 28.80
N THR A 85 -17.51 -3.41 29.80
CA THR A 85 -18.01 -4.47 30.68
C THR A 85 -18.67 -3.84 31.90
N SER A 86 -19.97 -4.14 32.02
CA SER A 86 -20.82 -4.15 33.23
C SER A 86 -21.31 -2.83 33.81
#